data_AF-A0A661ETC0-F1
#
_entry.id   AF-A0A661ETC0-F1
#
_cell.length_a   1.000
_cell.length_b   1.000
_cell.length_c   1.000
_cell.angle_alpha   90.00
_cell.angle_beta   90.00
_cell.angle_gamma   90.00
#
_symmetry.space_group_name_H-M   'P 1'
#
loop_
_entity.id
_entity.type
_entity.pdbx_description
1 polymer ?
#
loop_
_entity_poly.entity_id
_entity_poly.type
_entity_poly.pdbx_seq_one_letter_code
_entity_poly.pdbx_strand_id
1 'polypeptide(L)'
;MRRSLKKSLHGQGLGRHSREERMQIGRNDIDALDTLLGGRPFFLGDEPHAVDATVQAFLICFIGPPIDNPIKQYLLGKPRLLDYYQRMNERYYPNILPPPRA
;
A
#
# COMPACT_ATOMS: atom_id res chain seq x y z
N MET A 1 -20.98 9.84 -9.02
CA MET A 1 -19.62 9.33 -8.76
C MET A 1 -19.40 7.86 -9.16
N ARG A 2 -20.17 6.87 -8.67
CA ARG A 2 -19.95 5.42 -8.95
C ARG A 2 -19.88 5.02 -10.44
N ARG A 3 -20.74 5.58 -11.30
CA ARG A 3 -20.74 5.28 -12.76
C ARG A 3 -19.48 5.82 -13.47
N SER A 4 -19.06 7.03 -13.13
CA SER A 4 -17.83 7.63 -13.67
C SER A 4 -16.60 6.81 -13.27
N LEU A 5 -16.52 6.40 -11.99
CA LEU A 5 -15.43 5.57 -11.50
C LEU A 5 -15.33 4.22 -12.25
N LYS A 6 -16.46 3.54 -12.49
CA LYS A 6 -16.48 2.31 -13.29
C LYS A 6 -15.98 2.54 -14.72
N LYS A 7 -16.38 3.64 -15.36
CA LYS A 7 -15.92 4.01 -16.71
C LYS A 7 -14.41 4.27 -16.73
N SER A 8 -13.88 5.02 -15.76
CA SER A 8 -12.44 5.27 -15.65
C SER A 8 -11.64 4.00 -15.39
N LEU A 9 -12.10 3.14 -14.47
CA LEU A 9 -11.48 1.83 -14.20
C LEU A 9 -11.42 0.97 -15.48
N HIS A 10 -12.49 0.95 -16.27
CA HIS A 10 -12.49 0.22 -17.55
C HIS A 10 -11.59 0.88 -18.61
N GLY A 11 -11.54 2.21 -18.65
CA GLY A 11 -10.66 2.98 -19.55
C GLY A 11 -9.18 2.74 -19.30
N GLN A 12 -8.75 2.69 -18.04
CA GLN A 12 -7.37 2.39 -17.64
C GLN A 12 -7.03 0.89 -17.64
N GLY A 13 -7.93 0.02 -18.11
CA GLY A 13 -7.72 -1.43 -18.18
C GLY A 13 -8.03 -2.20 -16.89
N LEU A 14 -7.87 -1.60 -15.69
CA LEU A 14 -8.07 -2.31 -14.42
C LEU A 14 -9.49 -2.91 -14.27
N GLY A 15 -10.51 -2.23 -14.79
CA GLY A 15 -11.91 -2.66 -14.78
C GLY A 15 -12.25 -3.73 -15.83
N ARG A 16 -11.30 -4.16 -16.67
CA ARG A 16 -11.45 -5.27 -17.63
C ARG A 16 -11.11 -6.62 -17.00
N HIS A 17 -10.35 -6.61 -15.91
CA HIS A 17 -9.96 -7.80 -15.17
C HIS A 17 -11.10 -8.32 -14.27
N SER A 18 -11.13 -9.64 -14.11
CA SER A 18 -11.93 -10.34 -13.11
C SER A 18 -11.61 -9.85 -11.68
N ARG A 19 -12.42 -10.28 -10.71
CA ARG A 19 -12.13 -9.94 -9.31
C ARG A 19 -10.82 -10.59 -8.86
N GLU A 20 -10.61 -11.84 -9.24
CA GLU A 20 -9.47 -12.68 -8.88
C GLU A 20 -8.18 -12.11 -9.47
N GLU A 21 -8.18 -11.73 -10.75
CA GLU A 21 -7.04 -11.07 -11.38
C GLU A 21 -6.71 -9.73 -10.72
N ARG A 22 -7.71 -8.91 -10.37
CA ARG A 22 -7.47 -7.65 -9.65
C ARG A 22 -6.85 -7.89 -8.27
N MET A 23 -7.25 -8.96 -7.57
CA MET A 23 -6.63 -9.34 -6.31
C MET A 23 -5.19 -9.79 -6.51
N GLN A 24 -4.91 -10.57 -7.57
CA GLN A 24 -3.57 -11.01 -7.88
C GLN A 24 -2.65 -9.84 -8.24
N ILE A 25 -3.12 -8.89 -9.05
CA ILE A 25 -2.38 -7.67 -9.39
C ILE A 25 -2.00 -6.92 -8.10
N GLY A 26 -2.98 -6.66 -7.21
CA GLY A 26 -2.69 -5.95 -5.96
C GLY A 26 -1.74 -6.69 -5.03
N ARG A 27 -1.78 -8.03 -4.98
CA ARG A 27 -0.80 -8.84 -4.22
C ARG A 27 0.59 -8.73 -4.82
N ASN A 28 0.70 -8.82 -6.15
CA ASN A 28 1.97 -8.68 -6.85
C ASN A 28 2.59 -7.29 -6.61
N ASP A 29 1.78 -6.23 -6.59
CA ASP A 29 2.27 -4.87 -6.28
C ASP A 29 2.82 -4.79 -4.85
N ILE A 30 2.14 -5.40 -3.87
CA ILE A 30 2.62 -5.49 -2.48
C ILE A 30 3.94 -6.28 -2.40
N ASP A 31 4.02 -7.43 -3.08
CA ASP A 31 5.23 -8.25 -3.12
C ASP A 31 6.39 -7.52 -3.78
N ALA A 32 6.12 -6.75 -4.85
CA ALA A 32 7.11 -5.93 -5.51
C ALA A 32 7.62 -4.82 -4.57
N LEU A 33 6.73 -4.12 -3.86
CA LEU A 33 7.13 -3.11 -2.88
C LEU A 33 7.98 -3.72 -1.76
N ASP A 34 7.58 -4.86 -1.21
CA ASP A 34 8.33 -5.55 -0.16
C ASP A 34 9.71 -5.97 -0.69
N THR A 35 9.77 -6.56 -1.88
CA THR A 35 11.03 -6.97 -2.54
C THR A 35 11.94 -5.77 -2.82
N LEU A 36 11.39 -4.69 -3.36
CA LEU A 36 12.12 -3.47 -3.68
C LEU A 36 12.62 -2.76 -2.43
N LEU A 37 11.84 -2.70 -1.35
CA LEU A 37 12.32 -2.16 -0.09
C LEU A 37 13.54 -2.96 0.39
N GLY A 38 13.45 -4.29 0.31
CA GLY A 38 14.53 -5.17 0.75
C GLY A 38 14.84 -4.93 2.22
N GLY A 39 16.08 -5.16 2.67
CA GLY A 39 16.49 -4.88 4.05
C GLY A 39 16.75 -3.40 4.38
N ARG A 40 16.41 -2.47 3.49
CA ARG A 40 16.75 -1.05 3.62
C ARG A 40 15.70 -0.29 4.42
N PRO A 41 16.06 0.83 5.09
CA PRO A 41 15.09 1.64 5.81
C PRO A 41 14.15 2.40 4.86
N PHE A 42 14.60 2.75 3.65
CA PHE A 42 13.82 3.43 2.60
C PHE A 42 14.13 2.84 1.21
N PHE A 43 13.29 3.14 0.21
CA PHE A 43 13.37 2.50 -1.12
C PHE A 43 14.68 2.77 -1.88
N LEU A 44 15.33 3.92 -1.62
CA LEU A 44 16.57 4.34 -2.28
C LEU A 44 17.78 4.42 -1.35
N GLY A 45 17.71 3.83 -0.16
CA GLY A 45 18.83 3.78 0.79
C GLY A 45 18.43 4.25 2.18
N ASP A 46 19.27 5.07 2.79
CA ASP A 46 19.18 5.44 4.21
C ASP A 46 18.31 6.67 4.50
N GLU A 47 17.99 7.46 3.46
CA GLU A 47 17.12 8.63 3.57
C GLU A 47 15.89 8.50 2.66
N PRO A 48 14.73 9.06 3.06
CA PRO A 48 13.51 9.01 2.28
C PRO A 48 13.61 9.93 1.05
N HIS A 49 13.06 9.44 -0.05
CA HIS A 49 12.96 10.14 -1.33
C HIS A 49 11.50 10.29 -1.75
N ALA A 50 11.24 10.94 -2.90
CA ALA A 50 9.89 11.15 -3.40
C ALA A 50 9.09 9.83 -3.61
N VAL A 51 9.79 8.73 -3.89
CA VAL A 51 9.19 7.40 -3.99
C VAL A 51 8.61 6.96 -2.64
N ASP A 52 9.29 7.22 -1.54
CA ASP A 52 8.84 6.85 -0.19
C ASP A 52 7.57 7.62 0.18
N ALA A 53 7.51 8.91 -0.14
CA ALA A 53 6.30 9.71 0.03
C ALA A 53 5.11 9.15 -0.76
N THR A 54 5.35 8.71 -1.99
CA THR A 54 4.31 8.11 -2.85
C THR A 54 3.83 6.78 -2.28
N VAL A 55 4.75 5.88 -1.94
CA VAL A 55 4.40 4.58 -1.35
C VAL A 55 3.66 4.77 -0.03
N GLN A 56 4.13 5.68 0.83
CA GLN A 56 3.50 5.96 2.12
C GLN A 56 2.06 6.45 1.96
N ALA A 57 1.79 7.34 0.98
CA ALA A 57 0.44 7.81 0.71
C ALA A 57 -0.51 6.65 0.39
N PHE A 58 -0.07 5.69 -0.45
CA PHE A 58 -0.87 4.50 -0.74
C PHE A 58 -1.04 3.59 0.47
N LEU A 59 0.03 3.33 1.23
CA LEU A 59 -0.05 2.50 2.44
C LEU A 59 -1.03 3.07 3.48
N ILE A 60 -1.03 4.39 3.68
CA ILE A 60 -2.02 5.07 4.54
C ILE A 60 -3.44 4.82 4.02
N CYS A 61 -3.69 4.93 2.71
CA CYS A 61 -5.00 4.66 2.12
C CYS A 61 -5.47 3.20 2.25
N PHE A 62 -4.55 2.23 2.26
CA PHE A 62 -4.89 0.81 2.43
C PHE A 62 -5.09 0.42 3.91
N ILE A 63 -4.24 0.94 4.80
CA ILE A 63 -4.20 0.55 6.21
C ILE A 63 -5.21 1.35 7.06
N GLY A 64 -5.28 2.66 6.84
CA GLY A 64 -6.02 3.60 7.70
C GLY A 64 -7.53 3.38 7.76
N PRO A 65 -8.24 3.21 6.63
CA PRO A 65 -9.68 3.03 6.65
C PRO A 65 -10.12 1.76 7.41
N PRO A 66 -11.22 1.80 8.18
CA PRO A 66 -11.79 0.64 8.89
C PRO A 66 -12.56 -0.28 7.94
N ILE A 67 -11.96 -0.59 6.79
CA ILE A 67 -12.53 -1.45 5.75
C ILE A 67 -11.65 -2.68 5.66
N ASP A 68 -12.20 -3.82 6.05
CA ASP A 68 -11.52 -5.09 5.87
C ASP A 68 -11.67 -5.59 4.43
N ASN A 69 -10.56 -6.01 3.83
CA ASN A 69 -10.54 -6.58 2.49
C ASN A 69 -9.29 -7.46 2.27
N PRO A 70 -9.32 -8.38 1.29
CA PRO A 70 -8.23 -9.34 1.08
C PRO A 70 -6.85 -8.70 0.78
N ILE A 71 -6.81 -7.51 0.20
CA ILE A 71 -5.56 -6.79 -0.09
C ILE A 71 -4.99 -6.18 1.20
N LYS A 72 -5.84 -5.58 2.04
CA LYS A 72 -5.43 -5.08 3.36
C LYS A 72 -4.86 -6.20 4.21
N GLN A 73 -5.54 -7.35 4.28
CA GLN A 73 -5.04 -8.51 5.03
C GLN A 73 -3.71 -9.03 4.48
N TYR A 74 -3.55 -9.07 3.15
CA TYR A 74 -2.29 -9.46 2.53
C TYR A 74 -1.15 -8.49 2.87
N LEU A 75 -1.41 -7.18 2.85
CA LEU A 75 -0.46 -6.13 3.23
C LEU A 75 -0.07 -6.23 4.71
N LEU A 76 -1.03 -6.45 5.61
CA LEU A 76 -0.77 -6.60 7.04
C LEU A 76 0.10 -7.83 7.36
N GLY A 77 0.16 -8.81 6.46
CA GLY A 77 1.08 -9.95 6.55
C GLY A 77 2.53 -9.65 6.13
N LYS A 78 2.88 -8.40 5.78
CA LYS A 78 4.23 -8.00 5.35
C LYS A 78 4.94 -7.19 6.44
N PRO A 79 5.62 -7.82 7.42
CA PRO A 79 6.16 -7.13 8.59
C PRO A 79 7.13 -6.00 8.21
N ARG A 80 7.96 -6.22 7.20
CA ARG A 80 8.93 -5.25 6.71
C ARG A 80 8.31 -3.98 6.14
N LEU A 81 7.22 -4.11 5.38
CA LEU A 81 6.44 -2.96 4.92
C LEU A 81 5.73 -2.25 6.08
N LEU A 82 5.29 -2.99 7.11
CA LEU A 82 4.69 -2.38 8.30
C LEU A 82 5.72 -1.61 9.13
N ASP A 83 6.94 -2.12 9.25
CA ASP A 83 8.04 -1.43 9.93
C ASP A 83 8.43 -0.16 9.17
N TYR A 84 8.52 -0.23 7.84
CA TYR A 84 8.69 0.94 6.98
C TYR A 84 7.56 1.96 7.16
N TYR A 85 6.30 1.50 7.15
CA TYR A 85 5.12 2.34 7.34
C TYR A 85 5.16 3.09 8.68
N GLN A 86 5.53 2.38 9.76
CA GLN A 86 5.68 2.97 11.10
C GLN A 86 6.80 4.02 11.10
N ARG A 87 7.96 3.72 10.52
CA ARG A 87 9.09 4.65 10.40
C ARG A 87 8.72 5.96 9.69
N MET A 88 7.98 5.86 8.59
CA MET A 88 7.48 7.04 7.86
C MET A 88 6.46 7.85 8.68
N ASN A 89 5.57 7.18 9.42
CA ASN A 89 4.63 7.85 10.31
C ASN A 89 5.33 8.56 11.48
N GLU A 90 6.28 7.90 12.14
CA GLU A 90 7.03 8.52 13.25
C GLU A 90 7.77 9.78 12.80
N ARG A 91 8.35 9.77 11.59
CA ARG A 91 9.12 10.90 11.05
C ARG A 91 8.25 12.05 10.54
N TYR A 92 7.13 11.77 9.87
CA TYR A 92 6.36 12.80 9.14
C TYR A 92 4.90 12.94 9.55
N TYR A 93 4.32 11.92 10.19
CA TYR A 93 2.91 11.86 10.56
C TYR A 93 2.71 11.34 11.99
N PRO A 94 3.32 11.96 13.02
CA PRO A 94 3.36 11.41 14.38
C PRO A 94 1.97 11.26 15.03
N ASN A 95 0.95 11.90 14.46
CA ASN A 95 -0.44 11.81 14.93
C ASN A 95 -1.24 10.67 14.28
N ILE A 96 -0.69 9.95 13.30
CA ILE A 96 -1.31 8.74 12.75
C ILE A 96 -0.99 7.58 13.68
N LEU A 97 -2.02 7.05 14.34
CA LEU A 97 -1.88 5.89 15.22
C LEU A 97 -1.38 4.66 14.43
N PRO A 98 -0.50 3.83 15.02
CA PRO A 98 -0.06 2.60 14.38
C PRO A 98 -1.24 1.67 14.13
N PRO A 99 -1.21 0.84 13.07
CA PRO A 99 -2.24 -0.16 12.85
C PRO A 99 -2.33 -1.09 14.06
N PRO A 100 -3.54 -1.54 14.45
CA PRO A 100 -3.69 -2.52 15.51
C PRO A 100 -2.87 -3.77 15.13
N ARG A 101 -1.90 -4.13 15.98
CA ARG A 101 -1.15 -5.38 15.83
C ARG A 101 -2.15 -6.52 16.10
N ALA A 102 -2.22 -7.47 15.18
CA ALA A 102 -2.98 -8.70 15.36
C ALA A 102 -2.35 -9.57 16.45
#